data_AF-A0A4S3FRQ1-F1
#
_entry.id   AF-A0A4S3FRQ1-F1
#
_cell.length_a   1.000
_cell.length_b   1.000
_cell.length_c   1.000
_cell.angle_alpha   90.00
_cell.angle_beta   90.00
_cell.angle_gamma   90.00
#
_symmetry.space_group_name_H-M   'P 1'
#
loop_
_entity.id
_entity.type
_entity.pdbx_description
1 polymer ?
#
loop_
_entity_poly.entity_id
_entity_poly.type
_entity_poly.pdbx_seq_one_letter_code
_entity_poly.pdbx_strand_id
1 'polypeptide(L)'
;MVDALNDGARRYEVNTALRLAHFLAQIGHESSFRALEENGRYSAPRMREIFGCRGGPSRYDRTLDDCRLDAGGRPDRLRPKLWLEADSYAGNPERLLSYVYANRLGNGDEASGDGFRYRGRGLIQLTGKDNYAAFTAAHNARNSLDPRDFVADPDLLMSELKYAIESAFYYWDARTVNPLADQDDLEQVTRAINGGLNGLDDRGARLASIKKALGI
;
A
#
# COMPACT_ATOMS: atom_id res chain seq x y z
N MET A 1 10.44 -5.13 17.39
CA MET A 1 9.90 -5.90 16.25
C MET A 1 9.13 -7.11 16.75
N VAL A 2 9.80 -8.10 17.36
CA VAL A 2 9.16 -9.36 17.81
C VAL A 2 7.96 -9.11 18.75
N ASP A 3 8.11 -8.24 19.75
CA ASP A 3 7.01 -7.96 20.70
C ASP A 3 5.77 -7.37 20.00
N ALA A 4 5.98 -6.46 19.04
CA ALA A 4 4.89 -5.87 18.27
C ALA A 4 4.25 -6.88 17.31
N LEU A 5 5.02 -7.82 16.75
CA LEU A 5 4.48 -8.92 15.95
C LEU A 5 3.63 -9.86 16.80
N ASN A 6 4.10 -10.24 17.99
CA ASN A 6 3.37 -11.11 18.91
C ASN A 6 2.08 -10.43 19.42
N ASP A 7 2.17 -9.16 19.79
CA ASP A 7 1.01 -8.39 20.22
C ASP A 7 -0.04 -8.23 19.11
N GLY A 8 0.40 -7.87 17.90
CA GLY A 8 -0.49 -7.76 16.74
C GLY A 8 -1.13 -9.11 16.37
N ALA A 9 -0.35 -10.19 16.33
CA ALA A 9 -0.86 -11.53 16.06
C ALA A 9 -1.96 -11.95 17.03
N ARG A 10 -1.81 -11.63 18.32
CA ARG A 10 -2.82 -11.86 19.34
C ARG A 10 -4.06 -10.98 19.15
N ARG A 11 -3.90 -9.68 18.91
CA ARG A 11 -5.02 -8.72 18.80
C ARG A 11 -5.85 -8.88 17.51
N TYR A 12 -5.26 -9.42 16.46
CA TYR A 12 -5.90 -9.62 15.15
C TYR A 12 -6.10 -11.10 14.79
N GLU A 13 -5.96 -11.99 15.78
CA GLU A 13 -6.20 -13.43 15.65
C GLU A 13 -5.40 -14.11 14.53
N VAL A 14 -4.22 -13.58 14.20
CA VAL A 14 -3.23 -14.25 13.34
C VAL A 14 -2.41 -15.18 14.22
N ASN A 15 -3.07 -16.18 14.80
CA ASN A 15 -2.58 -16.92 15.97
C ASN A 15 -2.42 -18.43 15.74
N THR A 16 -2.69 -18.92 14.53
CA THR A 16 -2.28 -20.27 14.11
C THR A 16 -0.91 -20.21 13.43
N ALA A 17 -0.14 -21.29 13.49
CA ALA A 17 1.16 -21.37 12.83
C ALA A 17 1.05 -21.07 11.32
N LEU A 18 -0.04 -21.52 10.69
CA LEU A 18 -0.30 -21.30 9.27
C LEU A 18 -0.65 -19.83 8.95
N ARG A 19 -1.53 -19.19 9.75
CA ARG A 19 -1.84 -17.76 9.61
C ARG A 19 -0.57 -16.91 9.78
N LEU A 20 0.24 -17.20 10.79
CA LEU A 20 1.52 -16.53 11.01
C LEU A 20 2.47 -16.72 9.83
N ALA A 21 2.58 -17.95 9.29
CA ALA A 21 3.44 -18.23 8.15
C ALA A 21 3.05 -17.41 6.92
N HIS A 22 1.76 -17.37 6.57
CA HIS A 22 1.26 -16.56 5.46
C HIS A 22 1.45 -15.06 5.72
N PHE A 23 1.10 -14.57 6.90
CA PHE A 23 1.26 -13.16 7.24
C PHE A 23 2.72 -12.71 7.10
N LEU A 24 3.66 -13.45 7.71
CA LEU A 24 5.09 -13.16 7.64
C LEU A 24 5.64 -13.25 6.21
N ALA A 25 5.16 -14.21 5.40
CA ALA A 25 5.55 -14.33 4.00
C ALA A 25 5.12 -13.11 3.18
N GLN A 26 3.88 -12.64 3.37
CA GLN A 26 3.34 -11.48 2.67
C GLN A 26 4.09 -10.20 3.06
N ILE A 27 4.21 -9.86 4.35
CA ILE A 27 4.93 -8.64 4.76
C ILE A 27 6.44 -8.71 4.46
N GLY A 28 7.01 -9.91 4.45
CA GLY A 28 8.38 -10.15 4.03
C GLY A 28 8.58 -9.83 2.54
N HIS A 29 7.60 -10.14 1.69
CA HIS A 29 7.62 -9.76 0.28
C HIS A 29 7.40 -8.25 0.09
N GLU A 30 6.40 -7.68 0.76
CA GLU A 30 5.98 -6.28 0.55
C GLU A 30 7.06 -5.28 0.97
N SER A 31 7.80 -5.56 2.05
CA SER A 31 8.74 -4.57 2.60
C SER A 31 10.04 -5.13 3.16
N SER A 32 10.25 -6.45 3.12
CA SER A 32 11.33 -7.11 3.86
C SER A 32 11.36 -6.68 5.33
N PHE A 33 10.18 -6.59 5.96
CA PHE A 33 9.99 -6.19 7.36
C PHE A 33 10.47 -4.77 7.71
N ARG A 34 10.52 -3.87 6.74
CA ARG A 34 10.85 -2.45 6.97
C ARG A 34 9.60 -1.59 6.79
N ALA A 35 9.44 -0.58 7.63
CA ALA A 35 8.47 0.47 7.34
C ALA A 35 8.98 1.28 6.15
N LEU A 36 8.12 1.46 5.15
CA LEU A 36 8.43 2.22 3.95
C LEU A 36 7.36 3.30 3.75
N GLU A 37 7.76 4.42 3.17
CA GLU A 37 6.83 5.43 2.68
C GLU A 37 7.01 5.66 1.18
N GLU A 38 5.92 6.01 0.50
CA GLU A 38 5.99 6.40 -0.90
C GLU A 38 6.79 7.71 -1.04
N ASN A 39 7.88 7.66 -1.81
CA ASN A 39 8.76 8.83 -1.98
C ASN A 39 8.07 9.93 -2.82
N GLY A 40 7.40 9.57 -3.91
CA GLY A 40 6.73 10.51 -4.81
C GLY A 40 7.66 11.36 -5.68
N ARG A 41 8.99 11.25 -5.59
CA ARG A 41 9.93 12.02 -6.42
C ARG A 41 10.21 11.32 -7.74
N TYR A 42 9.64 11.83 -8.83
CA TYR A 42 9.80 11.28 -10.18
C TYR A 42 10.28 12.34 -11.18
N SER A 43 11.02 11.91 -12.20
CA SER A 43 11.28 12.75 -13.38
C SER A 43 10.00 12.91 -14.21
N ALA A 44 9.95 13.92 -15.07
CA ALA A 44 8.78 14.18 -15.91
C ALA A 44 8.36 12.98 -16.78
N PRO A 45 9.28 12.28 -17.50
CA PRO A 45 8.90 11.07 -18.24
C PRO A 45 8.40 9.95 -17.32
N ARG A 46 9.01 9.79 -16.14
CA ARG A 46 8.66 8.68 -15.23
C ARG A 46 7.29 8.88 -14.58
N MET A 47 6.93 10.10 -14.19
CA MET A 47 5.58 10.35 -13.62
C MET A 47 4.48 10.16 -14.68
N ARG A 48 4.73 10.53 -15.94
CA ARG A 48 3.80 10.30 -17.06
C ARG A 48 3.61 8.82 -17.35
N GLU A 49 4.71 8.06 -17.35
CA GLU A 49 4.68 6.61 -17.52
C GLU A 49 3.86 5.93 -16.42
N ILE A 50 4.11 6.27 -15.16
CA ILE A 50 3.46 5.57 -14.04
C ILE A 50 1.99 5.98 -13.90
N PHE A 51 1.70 7.28 -13.96
CA PHE A 51 0.41 7.83 -13.53
C PHE A 51 -0.40 8.52 -14.63
N GLY A 52 0.22 8.78 -15.78
CA GLY A 52 -0.33 9.66 -16.81
C GLY A 52 -1.43 9.04 -17.64
N CYS A 53 -1.31 7.75 -17.99
CA CYS A 53 -2.20 7.09 -18.95
C CYS A 53 -3.37 6.36 -18.30
N ARG A 54 -4.53 6.40 -18.98
CA ARG A 54 -5.66 5.56 -18.61
C ARG A 54 -5.28 4.10 -18.87
N GLY A 55 -5.57 3.21 -17.93
CA GLY A 55 -5.13 1.81 -17.98
C GLY A 55 -3.68 1.58 -17.54
N GLY A 56 -2.98 2.63 -17.07
CA GLY A 56 -1.68 2.52 -16.41
C GLY A 56 -0.47 2.43 -17.36
N PRO A 57 0.70 2.00 -16.85
CA PRO A 57 1.98 2.14 -17.55
C PRO A 57 2.09 1.36 -18.86
N SER A 58 1.33 0.28 -19.01
CA SER A 58 1.29 -0.51 -20.25
C SER A 58 0.74 0.28 -21.46
N ARG A 59 0.07 1.41 -21.19
CA ARG A 59 -0.51 2.31 -22.19
C ARG A 59 0.39 3.51 -22.51
N TYR A 60 1.55 3.62 -21.87
CA TYR A 60 2.53 4.66 -22.15
C TYR A 60 3.48 4.23 -23.28
N ASP A 61 3.70 5.12 -24.25
CA ASP A 61 4.67 4.97 -25.32
C ASP A 61 5.91 5.82 -25.01
N ARG A 62 7.03 5.15 -24.71
CA ARG A 62 8.29 5.80 -24.37
C ARG A 62 8.93 6.55 -25.54
N THR A 63 8.61 6.18 -26.78
CA THR A 63 9.16 6.85 -27.96
C THR A 63 8.48 8.18 -28.20
N LEU A 64 7.19 8.27 -27.88
CA LEU A 64 6.39 9.49 -28.02
C LEU A 64 6.35 10.33 -26.74
N ASP A 65 6.80 9.78 -25.60
CA ASP A 65 6.63 10.38 -24.27
C ASP A 65 5.14 10.74 -24.03
N ASP A 66 4.24 9.82 -24.38
CA ASP A 66 2.80 10.04 -24.33
C ASP A 66 2.00 8.73 -24.22
N CYS A 67 0.70 8.84 -23.99
CA CYS A 67 -0.21 7.71 -23.98
C CYS A 67 -0.56 7.25 -25.39
N ARG A 68 -0.69 5.93 -25.55
CA ARG A 68 -1.26 5.32 -26.75
C ARG A 68 -2.62 5.95 -27.07
N LEU A 69 -2.90 6.09 -28.36
CA LEU A 69 -4.11 6.75 -28.84
C LEU A 69 -5.39 6.00 -28.43
N ASP A 70 -6.45 6.75 -28.18
CA ASP A 70 -7.82 6.27 -28.04
C ASP A 70 -8.43 5.93 -29.41
N ALA A 71 -9.67 5.44 -29.43
CA ALA A 71 -10.38 5.10 -30.66
C ALA A 71 -10.62 6.31 -31.60
N GLY A 72 -10.49 7.53 -31.09
CA GLY A 72 -10.58 8.78 -31.85
C GLY A 72 -9.23 9.34 -32.30
N GLY A 73 -8.13 8.61 -32.09
CA GLY A 73 -6.79 9.03 -32.50
C GLY A 73 -6.14 10.08 -31.59
N ARG A 74 -6.62 10.27 -30.36
CA ARG A 74 -6.04 11.23 -29.38
C ARG A 74 -5.30 10.49 -28.26
N PRO A 75 -4.23 11.06 -27.68
CA PRO A 75 -3.57 10.43 -26.53
C PRO A 75 -4.53 10.21 -25.35
N ASP A 76 -4.69 8.96 -24.88
CA ASP A 76 -5.62 8.61 -23.78
C ASP A 76 -5.02 8.92 -22.39
N ARG A 77 -4.80 10.22 -22.16
CA ARG A 77 -4.25 10.74 -20.91
C ARG A 77 -5.32 10.72 -19.82
N LEU A 78 -5.03 10.05 -18.71
CA LEU A 78 -5.80 10.12 -17.48
C LEU A 78 -5.49 11.41 -16.70
N ARG A 79 -4.24 11.88 -16.77
CA ARG A 79 -3.73 13.03 -16.00
C ARG A 79 -2.99 14.03 -16.89
N PRO A 80 -3.72 14.82 -17.71
CA PRO A 80 -3.10 15.69 -18.73
C PRO A 80 -2.15 16.74 -18.15
N LYS A 81 -2.33 17.18 -16.90
CA LYS A 81 -1.41 18.15 -16.26
C LYS A 81 0.03 17.65 -16.16
N LEU A 82 0.27 16.33 -16.17
CA LEU A 82 1.62 15.77 -16.16
C LEU A 82 2.41 16.07 -17.45
N TRP A 83 1.72 16.44 -18.54
CA TRP A 83 2.33 16.97 -19.77
C TRP A 83 2.31 18.49 -19.81
N LEU A 84 1.16 19.10 -19.49
CA LEU A 84 0.93 20.55 -19.64
C LEU A 84 1.69 21.40 -18.61
N GLU A 85 1.93 20.85 -17.42
CA GLU A 85 2.47 21.56 -16.25
C GLU A 85 3.62 20.76 -15.61
N ALA A 86 4.41 20.05 -16.42
CA ALA A 86 5.36 19.06 -15.94
C ALA A 86 6.34 19.58 -14.86
N ASP A 87 6.82 20.82 -15.00
CA ASP A 87 7.75 21.44 -14.05
C ASP A 87 7.15 21.66 -12.66
N SER A 88 5.82 21.70 -12.55
CA SER A 88 5.13 21.80 -11.25
C SER A 88 5.11 20.48 -10.48
N TYR A 89 5.24 19.34 -11.18
CA TYR A 89 5.08 18.00 -10.59
C TYR A 89 6.38 17.20 -10.56
N ALA A 90 7.23 17.37 -11.57
CA ALA A 90 8.50 16.64 -11.66
C ALA A 90 9.41 17.02 -10.48
N GLY A 91 9.90 16.02 -9.76
CA GLY A 91 10.72 16.24 -8.56
C GLY A 91 9.97 16.85 -7.37
N ASN A 92 8.63 17.00 -7.44
CA ASN A 92 7.81 17.56 -6.38
C ASN A 92 6.78 16.52 -5.87
N PRO A 93 7.15 15.69 -4.87
CA PRO A 93 6.27 14.66 -4.31
C PRO A 93 4.93 15.18 -3.81
N GLU A 94 4.93 16.34 -3.15
CA GLU A 94 3.73 16.90 -2.54
C GLU A 94 2.69 17.25 -3.60
N ARG A 95 3.11 17.99 -4.63
CA ARG A 95 2.21 18.32 -5.74
C ARG A 95 1.81 17.09 -6.55
N LEU A 96 2.75 16.21 -6.85
CA LEU A 96 2.47 15.02 -7.66
C LEU A 96 1.49 14.08 -6.97
N LEU A 97 1.74 13.69 -5.73
CA LEU A 97 0.88 12.71 -5.04
C LEU A 97 -0.48 13.32 -4.68
N SER A 98 -0.53 14.62 -4.37
CA SER A 98 -1.81 15.33 -4.16
C SER A 98 -2.68 15.30 -5.41
N TYR A 99 -2.09 15.46 -6.60
CA TYR A 99 -2.84 15.31 -7.86
C TYR A 99 -3.17 13.84 -8.19
N VAL A 100 -2.23 12.91 -7.99
CA VAL A 100 -2.40 11.50 -8.34
C VAL A 100 -3.51 10.83 -7.51
N TYR A 101 -3.62 11.21 -6.24
CA TYR A 101 -4.57 10.63 -5.29
C TYR A 101 -5.74 11.55 -4.91
N ALA A 102 -5.91 12.68 -5.59
CA ALA A 102 -7.07 13.56 -5.40
C ALA A 102 -8.40 12.81 -5.58
N ASN A 103 -9.38 13.10 -4.73
CA ASN A 103 -10.76 12.57 -4.78
C ASN A 103 -10.83 11.02 -4.76
N ARG A 104 -9.86 10.37 -4.12
CA ARG A 104 -9.77 8.91 -4.01
C ARG A 104 -9.53 8.52 -2.56
N LEU A 105 -10.14 7.42 -2.11
CA LEU A 105 -9.88 6.84 -0.78
C LEU A 105 -10.08 7.86 0.36
N GLY A 106 -11.10 8.72 0.25
CA GLY A 106 -11.42 9.76 1.22
C GLY A 106 -10.59 11.03 1.12
N ASN A 107 -9.59 11.07 0.24
CA ASN A 107 -8.81 12.29 0.01
C ASN A 107 -9.68 13.37 -0.64
N GLY A 108 -9.48 14.61 -0.22
CA GLY A 108 -10.02 15.78 -0.91
C GLY A 108 -9.42 15.99 -2.31
N ASP A 109 -9.69 17.16 -2.88
CA ASP A 109 -9.14 17.55 -4.17
C ASP A 109 -7.61 17.74 -4.12
N GLU A 110 -7.01 18.07 -5.27
CA GLU A 110 -5.56 18.29 -5.34
C GLU A 110 -5.08 19.40 -4.38
N ALA A 111 -5.91 20.41 -4.13
CA ALA A 111 -5.56 21.56 -3.29
C ALA A 111 -5.55 21.23 -1.80
N SER A 112 -6.24 20.16 -1.36
CA SER A 112 -6.24 19.74 0.04
C SER A 112 -4.88 19.21 0.52
N GLY A 113 -4.03 18.74 -0.40
CA GLY A 113 -2.76 18.09 -0.05
C GLY A 113 -2.92 16.66 0.48
N ASP A 114 -4.15 16.14 0.55
CA ASP A 114 -4.46 14.85 1.18
C ASP A 114 -3.74 13.68 0.49
N GLY A 115 -3.58 13.76 -0.84
CA GLY A 115 -2.90 12.71 -1.59
C GLY A 115 -1.44 12.49 -1.17
N PHE A 116 -0.71 13.57 -0.87
CA PHE A 116 0.63 13.45 -0.30
C PHE A 116 0.58 13.12 1.20
N ARG A 117 -0.31 13.76 1.95
CA ARG A 117 -0.44 13.57 3.39
C ARG A 117 -0.72 12.12 3.76
N TYR A 118 -1.62 11.46 3.03
CA TYR A 118 -2.04 10.07 3.22
C TYR A 118 -1.47 9.12 2.16
N ARG A 119 -0.29 9.43 1.62
CA ARG A 119 0.48 8.52 0.76
C ARG A 119 0.83 7.21 1.47
N GLY A 120 1.17 6.17 0.70
CA GLY A 120 1.43 4.84 1.23
C GLY A 120 2.52 4.80 2.30
N ARG A 121 2.21 4.25 3.49
CA ARG A 121 3.18 4.01 4.58
C ARG A 121 3.08 2.62 5.19
N GLY A 122 4.09 2.25 5.99
CA GLY A 122 4.11 1.03 6.80
C GLY A 122 4.63 -0.19 6.03
N LEU A 123 4.32 -1.39 6.53
CA LEU A 123 4.82 -2.65 5.95
C LEU A 123 4.01 -3.12 4.73
N ILE A 124 2.78 -2.64 4.55
CA ILE A 124 1.85 -3.07 3.48
C ILE A 124 1.22 -1.91 2.71
N GLN A 125 1.84 -0.72 2.79
CA GLN A 125 1.42 0.50 2.06
C GLN A 125 -0.03 0.93 2.34
N LEU A 126 -0.35 1.23 3.60
CA LEU A 126 -1.63 1.84 3.97
C LEU A 126 -1.73 3.24 3.31
N THR A 127 -2.75 3.45 2.47
CA THR A 127 -2.87 4.64 1.61
C THR A 127 -4.27 5.22 1.63
N GLY A 128 -4.42 6.53 1.68
CA GLY A 128 -5.68 7.26 1.59
C GLY A 128 -6.35 7.54 2.93
N LYS A 129 -6.95 8.73 3.07
CA LYS A 129 -7.54 9.24 4.32
C LYS A 129 -8.54 8.29 4.97
N ASP A 130 -9.41 7.66 4.18
CA ASP A 130 -10.40 6.69 4.70
C ASP A 130 -9.73 5.51 5.38
N ASN A 131 -8.62 5.01 4.80
CA ASN A 131 -7.89 3.88 5.37
C ASN A 131 -7.16 4.26 6.65
N TYR A 132 -6.61 5.48 6.74
CA TYR A 132 -6.04 6.01 7.98
C TYR A 132 -7.09 6.24 9.07
N ALA A 133 -8.28 6.71 8.71
CA ALA A 133 -9.41 6.87 9.64
C ALA A 133 -9.92 5.52 10.15
N ALA A 134 -10.08 4.54 9.26
CA ALA A 134 -10.49 3.21 9.63
C ALA A 134 -9.44 2.49 10.49
N PHE A 135 -8.15 2.66 10.19
CA PHE A 135 -7.08 2.14 11.03
C PHE A 135 -7.08 2.80 12.42
N THR A 136 -7.30 4.12 12.50
CA THR A 136 -7.47 4.85 13.76
C THR A 136 -8.57 4.26 14.62
N ALA A 137 -9.75 4.03 14.04
CA ALA A 137 -10.86 3.41 14.75
C ALA A 137 -10.54 1.98 15.21
N ALA A 138 -9.95 1.17 14.34
CA ALA A 138 -9.59 -0.22 14.63
C ALA A 138 -8.54 -0.35 15.74
N HIS A 139 -7.53 0.53 15.73
CA HIS A 139 -6.49 0.60 16.74
C HIS A 139 -7.07 0.97 18.11
N ASN A 140 -7.84 2.07 18.18
CA ASN A 140 -8.41 2.55 19.44
C ASN A 140 -9.44 1.58 20.03
N ALA A 141 -10.18 0.85 19.19
CA ALA A 141 -11.09 -0.20 19.64
C ALA A 141 -10.35 -1.42 20.24
N ARG A 142 -9.14 -1.73 19.77
CA ARG A 142 -8.34 -2.88 20.21
C ARG A 142 -7.32 -2.54 21.30
N ASN A 143 -7.02 -1.26 21.50
CA ASN A 143 -6.02 -0.79 22.45
C ASN A 143 -6.45 0.51 23.12
N SER A 144 -7.30 0.40 24.15
CA SER A 144 -7.79 1.55 24.91
C SER A 144 -6.73 2.24 25.77
N LEU A 145 -5.55 1.61 25.96
CA LEU A 145 -4.46 2.15 26.77
C LEU A 145 -3.51 3.06 25.98
N ASP A 146 -3.56 3.02 24.64
CA ASP A 146 -2.68 3.81 23.76
C ASP A 146 -3.48 4.46 22.62
N PRO A 147 -4.45 5.35 22.90
CA PRO A 147 -5.24 5.96 21.84
C PRO A 147 -4.36 6.80 20.90
N ARG A 148 -4.61 6.68 19.59
CA ARG A 148 -3.94 7.43 18.53
C ARG A 148 -4.91 7.95 17.50
N ASP A 149 -4.47 8.98 16.76
CA ASP A 149 -5.16 9.52 15.59
C ASP A 149 -4.17 9.55 14.42
N PHE A 150 -4.25 8.53 13.56
CA PHE A 150 -3.37 8.43 12.39
C PHE A 150 -3.82 9.32 11.22
N VAL A 151 -4.99 9.97 11.31
CA VAL A 151 -5.41 11.00 10.36
C VAL A 151 -4.74 12.33 10.69
N ALA A 152 -4.64 12.64 11.99
CA ALA A 152 -3.92 13.80 12.51
C ALA A 152 -2.40 13.62 12.40
N ASP A 153 -1.88 12.42 12.69
CA ASP A 153 -0.45 12.11 12.65
C ASP A 153 -0.14 10.82 11.85
N PRO A 154 -0.22 10.86 10.50
CA PRO A 154 0.03 9.68 9.66
C PRO A 154 1.49 9.22 9.67
N ASP A 155 2.44 10.07 10.09
CA ASP A 155 3.86 9.77 10.10
C ASP A 155 4.26 8.84 11.27
N LEU A 156 3.35 8.61 12.22
CA LEU A 156 3.50 7.55 13.24
C LEU A 156 3.76 6.16 12.63
N LEU A 157 3.27 5.88 11.43
CA LEU A 157 3.55 4.63 10.71
C LEU A 157 5.02 4.50 10.27
N MET A 158 5.79 5.58 10.32
CA MET A 158 7.21 5.61 9.97
C MET A 158 8.10 5.84 11.19
N SER A 159 7.67 6.68 12.14
CA SER A 159 8.45 6.99 13.34
C SER A 159 8.35 5.91 14.41
N GLU A 160 7.24 5.16 14.45
CA GLU A 160 6.97 4.15 15.48
C GLU A 160 6.66 2.79 14.84
N LEU A 161 7.68 1.92 14.83
CA LEU A 161 7.62 0.61 14.18
C LEU A 161 6.43 -0.25 14.64
N LYS A 162 5.96 -0.10 15.89
CA LYS A 162 4.79 -0.83 16.39
C LYS A 162 3.52 -0.52 15.59
N TYR A 163 3.28 0.73 15.20
CA TYR A 163 2.10 1.07 14.41
C TYR A 163 2.28 0.68 12.94
N ALA A 164 3.51 0.71 12.41
CA ALA A 164 3.80 0.18 11.08
C ALA A 164 3.41 -1.32 10.98
N ILE A 165 3.80 -2.11 11.98
CA ILE A 165 3.45 -3.53 12.08
C ILE A 165 1.95 -3.71 12.29
N GLU A 166 1.35 -2.96 13.21
CA GLU A 166 -0.08 -3.06 13.49
C GLU A 166 -0.92 -2.72 12.26
N SER A 167 -0.52 -1.71 11.48
CA SER A 167 -1.21 -1.34 10.24
C SER A 167 -1.26 -2.50 9.24
N ALA A 168 -0.26 -3.39 9.25
CA ALA A 168 -0.25 -4.59 8.41
C ALA A 168 -1.23 -5.66 8.91
N PHE A 169 -1.31 -5.86 10.23
CA PHE A 169 -2.32 -6.74 10.83
C PHE A 169 -3.75 -6.21 10.60
N TYR A 170 -3.94 -4.90 10.76
CA TYR A 170 -5.21 -4.26 10.42
C TYR A 170 -5.58 -4.47 8.96
N TYR A 171 -4.64 -4.26 8.04
CA TYR A 171 -4.89 -4.44 6.61
C TYR A 171 -5.29 -5.88 6.26
N TRP A 172 -4.63 -6.86 6.90
CA TRP A 172 -4.94 -8.28 6.81
C TRP A 172 -6.35 -8.62 7.32
N ASP A 173 -6.71 -8.09 8.49
CA ASP A 173 -8.03 -8.26 9.09
C ASP A 173 -9.16 -7.61 8.27
N ALA A 174 -8.95 -6.37 7.83
CA ALA A 174 -9.88 -5.61 7.00
C ALA A 174 -10.18 -6.27 5.63
N ARG A 175 -9.33 -7.21 5.20
CA ARG A 175 -9.50 -8.01 3.98
C ARG A 175 -9.94 -9.45 4.23
N THR A 176 -10.22 -9.78 5.50
CA THR A 176 -10.70 -11.11 5.91
C THR A 176 -9.76 -12.22 5.41
N VAL A 177 -8.45 -12.06 5.61
CA VAL A 177 -7.45 -12.97 5.03
C VAL A 177 -7.25 -14.23 5.86
N ASN A 178 -7.59 -14.22 7.16
CA ASN A 178 -7.46 -15.39 8.05
C ASN A 178 -8.07 -16.68 7.46
N PRO A 179 -9.34 -16.71 6.99
CA PRO A 179 -9.93 -17.91 6.39
C PRO A 179 -9.22 -18.43 5.13
N LEU A 180 -8.55 -17.55 4.38
CA LEU A 180 -7.77 -17.93 3.19
C LEU A 180 -6.46 -18.60 3.61
N ALA A 181 -5.79 -18.03 4.61
CA ALA A 181 -4.58 -18.62 5.19
C ALA A 181 -4.87 -19.96 5.86
N ASP A 182 -6.03 -20.13 6.51
CA ASP A 182 -6.44 -21.40 7.12
C ASP A 182 -6.61 -22.54 6.09
N GLN A 183 -6.93 -22.19 4.84
CA GLN A 183 -7.02 -23.12 3.71
C GLN A 183 -5.68 -23.33 3.01
N ASP A 184 -4.62 -22.68 3.50
CA ASP A 184 -3.30 -22.63 2.88
C ASP A 184 -3.29 -22.07 1.45
N ASP A 185 -4.27 -21.22 1.11
CA ASP A 185 -4.47 -20.72 -0.25
C ASP A 185 -3.62 -19.48 -0.52
N LEU A 186 -2.37 -19.71 -0.92
CA LEU A 186 -1.42 -18.64 -1.24
C LEU A 186 -1.94 -17.69 -2.33
N GLU A 187 -2.59 -18.21 -3.37
CA GLU A 187 -3.07 -17.37 -4.48
C GLU A 187 -4.14 -16.40 -4.00
N GLN A 188 -5.13 -16.88 -3.25
CA GLN A 188 -6.19 -16.03 -2.73
C GLN A 188 -5.66 -15.05 -1.68
N VAL A 189 -4.74 -15.47 -0.81
CA VAL A 189 -4.05 -14.57 0.13
C VAL A 189 -3.33 -13.45 -0.65
N THR A 190 -2.57 -13.79 -1.68
CA THR A 190 -1.84 -12.82 -2.50
C THR A 190 -2.78 -11.86 -3.24
N ARG A 191 -3.91 -12.34 -3.78
CA ARG A 191 -4.94 -11.48 -4.39
C ARG A 191 -5.55 -10.53 -3.38
N ALA A 192 -5.87 -11.00 -2.18
CA ALA A 192 -6.43 -10.14 -1.13
C ALA A 192 -5.46 -9.01 -0.76
N ILE A 193 -4.16 -9.34 -0.63
CA ILE A 193 -3.13 -8.37 -0.26
C ILE A 193 -2.75 -7.41 -1.38
N ASN A 194 -2.53 -7.90 -2.61
CA ASN A 194 -1.94 -7.11 -3.71
C ASN A 194 -2.98 -6.67 -4.77
N GLY A 195 -4.20 -7.19 -4.73
CA GLY A 195 -5.21 -6.99 -5.78
C GLY A 195 -4.93 -7.78 -7.07
N GLY A 196 -3.96 -8.70 -7.04
CA GLY A 196 -3.51 -9.51 -8.18
C GLY A 196 -2.50 -10.56 -7.73
N LEU A 197 -1.76 -11.16 -8.67
CA LEU A 197 -0.76 -12.21 -8.40
C LEU A 197 0.69 -11.72 -8.48
N ASN A 198 0.93 -10.40 -8.37
CA ASN A 198 2.28 -9.88 -8.48
C ASN A 198 3.17 -10.44 -7.35
N GLY A 199 4.31 -11.03 -7.74
CA GLY A 199 5.27 -11.59 -6.81
C GLY A 199 4.88 -12.95 -6.20
N LEU A 200 3.91 -13.66 -6.77
CA LEU A 200 3.42 -14.95 -6.23
C LEU A 200 4.56 -15.94 -5.93
N ASP A 201 5.52 -16.10 -6.84
CA ASP A 201 6.63 -17.04 -6.67
C ASP A 201 7.51 -16.71 -5.45
N ASP A 202 7.86 -15.44 -5.25
CA ASP A 202 8.66 -15.00 -4.10
C ASP A 202 7.89 -15.15 -2.79
N ARG A 203 6.59 -14.83 -2.78
CA ARG A 203 5.71 -15.06 -1.62
C ARG A 203 5.64 -16.55 -1.28
N GLY A 204 5.54 -17.42 -2.28
CA GLY A 204 5.53 -18.88 -2.11
C GLY A 204 6.86 -19.41 -1.56
N ALA A 205 7.99 -18.95 -2.08
CA ALA A 205 9.31 -19.31 -1.57
C ALA A 205 9.50 -18.91 -0.10
N ARG A 206 9.05 -17.70 0.28
CA ARG A 206 9.06 -17.24 1.68
C ARG A 206 8.15 -18.07 2.56
N LEU A 207 6.92 -18.35 2.12
CA LEU A 207 5.96 -19.16 2.85
C LEU A 207 6.53 -20.55 3.14
N ALA A 208 7.10 -21.21 2.13
CA ALA A 208 7.72 -22.53 2.30
C ALA A 208 8.88 -22.50 3.31
N SER A 209 9.74 -21.47 3.23
CA SER A 209 10.85 -21.29 4.18
C SER A 209 10.35 -21.09 5.62
N ILE A 210 9.32 -20.27 5.82
CA ILE A 210 8.74 -19.98 7.14
C ILE A 210 8.04 -21.21 7.71
N LYS A 211 7.24 -21.94 6.91
CA LYS A 211 6.63 -23.20 7.31
C LYS A 211 7.65 -24.21 7.83
N LYS A 212 8.74 -24.39 7.07
CA LYS A 212 9.88 -25.23 7.48
C LYS A 212 10.47 -24.80 8.84
N ALA A 213 10.62 -23.50 9.07
CA ALA A 213 11.12 -22.98 10.35
C ALA A 213 10.13 -23.18 11.51
N LEU A 214 8.83 -23.21 11.23
CA LEU A 214 7.77 -23.44 12.21
C LEU A 214 7.43 -24.92 12.42
N GLY A 215 7.98 -25.82 11.60
CA GLY A 215 7.72 -27.27 11.67
C GLY A 215 6.32 -27.67 11.20
N ILE A 216 5.72 -26.90 10.30
CA ILE A 216 4.42 -27.16 9.67
C ILE A 216 4.54 -27.31 8.15
#